data_AF-A0A7F5R9F2-F1
#
_entry.id   AF-A0A7F5R9F2-F1
#
_cell.length_a   1.000
_cell.length_b   1.000
_cell.length_c   1.000
_cell.angle_alpha   90.00
_cell.angle_beta   90.00
_cell.angle_gamma   90.00
#
_symmetry.space_group_name_H-M   'P 1'
#
loop_
_entity.id
_entity.type
_entity.pdbx_description
1 polymer ?
#
loop_
_entity_poly.entity_id
_entity_poly.type
_entity_poly.pdbx_seq_one_letter_code
_entity_poly.pdbx_strand_id
1 'polypeptide(L)'
;MKCVPEDDDPFSFEGPEIFRCRGCTINWNKGKNVTLKTIKKKQRHKSRDLVRTVTKTVQNDSFFNFFSPPVIPDDVNEANMDEEIRNILTSDFEIGHYIRERIIPRAALYFTGDATEDDDFEEEEADEDDEEEEEETDSDGQPELSFGSIKKEDS
;
A
#
# COMPACT_ATOMS: atom_id res chain seq x y z
N MET A 1 -19.60 15.35 -0.04
CA MET A 1 -20.67 14.50 0.50
C MET A 1 -22.01 15.02 0.02
N LYS A 2 -22.91 14.10 -0.31
CA LYS A 2 -24.33 14.37 -0.51
C LYS A 2 -25.05 13.94 0.77
N CYS A 3 -25.83 14.83 1.36
CA CYS A 3 -26.47 14.60 2.67
C CYS A 3 -28.00 14.76 2.60
N VAL A 4 -28.56 14.70 1.39
CA VAL A 4 -29.98 14.94 1.15
C VAL A 4 -30.52 13.75 0.37
N PRO A 5 -31.67 13.17 0.77
CA PRO A 5 -32.33 12.10 0.03
C PRO A 5 -32.64 12.53 -1.40
N GLU A 6 -32.72 11.58 -2.33
CA GLU A 6 -33.22 11.88 -3.69
C GLU A 6 -34.73 12.12 -3.64
N ASP A 7 -35.22 13.08 -4.42
CA ASP A 7 -36.65 13.44 -4.44
C ASP A 7 -37.52 12.31 -5.02
N ASP A 8 -36.94 11.48 -5.90
CA ASP A 8 -37.57 10.34 -6.57
C ASP A 8 -37.49 9.03 -5.79
N ASP A 9 -36.53 8.88 -4.86
CA ASP A 9 -36.47 7.76 -3.92
C ASP A 9 -35.99 8.20 -2.51
N PRO A 10 -36.86 8.87 -1.72
CA PRO A 10 -36.47 9.45 -0.44
C PRO A 10 -36.16 8.42 0.66
N PHE A 11 -36.50 7.15 0.45
CA PHE A 11 -36.23 6.08 1.41
C PHE A 11 -34.90 5.36 1.16
N SER A 12 -34.23 5.65 0.04
CA SER A 12 -32.90 5.09 -0.28
C SER A 12 -31.76 5.76 0.49
N PHE A 13 -32.02 6.82 1.26
CA PHE A 13 -31.00 7.54 2.00
C PHE A 13 -30.45 6.71 3.18
N GLU A 14 -29.31 6.07 2.97
CA GLU A 14 -28.59 5.29 3.99
C GLU A 14 -27.56 6.12 4.77
N GLY A 15 -27.36 7.38 4.42
CA GLY A 15 -26.45 8.30 5.10
C GLY A 15 -25.70 9.22 4.14
N PRO A 16 -24.68 9.96 4.62
CA PRO A 16 -23.86 10.81 3.77
C PRO A 16 -23.09 10.01 2.73
N GLU A 17 -23.33 10.29 1.45
CA GLU A 17 -22.67 9.60 0.33
C GLU A 17 -21.48 10.40 -0.22
N ILE A 18 -20.45 9.69 -0.69
CA ILE A 18 -19.24 10.28 -1.24
C ILE A 18 -19.47 10.67 -2.70
N PHE A 19 -19.91 11.90 -2.91
CA PHE A 19 -20.15 12.40 -4.28
C PHE A 19 -18.86 12.74 -5.06
N ARG A 20 -17.80 13.17 -4.38
CA ARG A 20 -16.55 13.61 -5.04
C ARG A 20 -15.37 13.59 -4.07
N CYS A 21 -14.24 13.06 -4.52
CA CYS A 21 -12.94 13.19 -3.87
C CYS A 21 -12.01 14.07 -4.74
N ARG A 22 -11.20 14.92 -4.09
CA ARG A 22 -10.21 15.76 -4.78
C ARG A 22 -8.88 15.64 -4.07
N GLY A 23 -7.91 15.09 -4.78
CA GLY A 23 -6.53 14.99 -4.30
C GLY A 23 -5.70 16.25 -4.48
N CYS A 24 -4.39 16.12 -4.25
CA CYS A 24 -3.41 17.18 -4.42
C CYS A 24 -2.18 16.67 -5.19
N THR A 25 -1.63 17.51 -6.07
CA THR A 25 -0.44 17.15 -6.84
C THR A 25 0.80 17.14 -5.95
N ILE A 26 1.47 15.98 -5.88
CA ILE A 26 2.73 15.83 -5.15
C ILE A 26 3.90 16.15 -6.07
N ASN A 27 4.72 17.12 -5.67
CA ASN A 27 5.94 17.48 -6.38
C ASN A 27 7.11 16.57 -5.94
N TRP A 28 7.23 15.41 -6.58
CA TRP A 28 8.27 14.45 -6.28
C TRP A 28 9.66 14.91 -6.72
N ASN A 29 10.64 14.77 -5.82
CA ASN A 29 12.05 14.84 -6.21
C ASN A 29 12.42 13.68 -7.15
N LYS A 30 13.46 13.88 -7.96
CA LYS A 30 13.90 12.87 -8.94
C LYS A 30 14.13 11.51 -8.28
N GLY A 31 13.43 10.49 -8.77
CA GLY A 31 13.54 9.11 -8.27
C GLY A 31 12.93 8.87 -6.88
N LYS A 32 12.13 9.80 -6.36
CA LYS A 32 11.46 9.69 -5.07
C LYS A 32 9.95 9.44 -5.16
N ASN A 33 9.40 9.37 -6.37
CA ASN A 33 8.00 8.97 -6.55
C ASN A 33 7.82 7.50 -6.18
N VAL A 34 7.23 7.24 -5.01
CA VAL A 34 6.97 5.91 -4.46
C VAL A 34 5.66 5.28 -4.95
N THR A 35 4.80 6.06 -5.63
CA THR A 35 3.56 5.53 -6.25
C THR A 35 3.84 4.78 -7.55
N LEU A 36 5.09 4.78 -8.02
CA LEU A 36 5.51 4.14 -9.27
C LEU A 36 6.73 3.23 -9.04
N LYS A 37 6.69 2.04 -9.64
CA LYS A 37 7.81 1.09 -9.65
C LYS A 37 8.37 0.96 -11.07
N THR A 38 9.69 1.04 -11.18
CA THR A 38 10.39 0.90 -12.47
C THR A 38 10.87 -0.54 -12.67
N ILE A 39 10.32 -1.22 -13.66
CA ILE A 39 10.68 -2.60 -14.05
C ILE A 39 11.59 -2.53 -15.28
N LYS A 40 12.79 -3.10 -15.18
CA LYS A 40 13.75 -3.19 -16.30
C LYS A 40 13.71 -4.61 -16.87
N LYS A 41 13.32 -4.75 -18.13
CA LYS A 41 13.30 -6.02 -18.85
C LYS A 41 14.37 -6.02 -19.94
N LYS A 42 15.34 -6.94 -19.82
CA LYS A 42 16.33 -7.17 -20.88
C LYS A 42 15.64 -7.90 -22.04
N GLN A 43 15.77 -7.36 -23.24
CA GLN A 43 15.29 -7.95 -24.49
C GLN A 43 16.48 -8.26 -25.38
N ARG A 44 16.62 -9.52 -25.79
CA ARG A 44 17.66 -9.96 -26.74
C ARG A 44 17.06 -10.05 -28.13
N HIS A 45 17.66 -9.36 -29.09
CA HIS A 45 17.24 -9.42 -30.48
C HIS A 45 17.75 -10.71 -31.14
N LYS A 46 16.85 -11.60 -31.55
CA LYS A 46 17.18 -12.97 -32.03
C LYS A 46 18.18 -13.02 -33.19
N SER A 47 18.25 -11.99 -34.04
CA SER A 47 19.09 -12.00 -35.25
C SER A 47 20.35 -11.13 -35.18
N ARG A 48 20.46 -10.19 -34.23
CA ARG A 48 21.61 -9.26 -34.13
C ARG A 48 22.44 -9.47 -32.86
N ASP A 49 22.07 -10.46 -32.07
CA ASP A 49 22.60 -10.75 -30.73
C ASP A 49 22.72 -9.53 -29.78
N LEU A 50 21.96 -8.47 -30.07
CA LEU A 50 22.02 -7.22 -29.32
C LEU A 50 21.02 -7.28 -28.16
N VAL A 51 21.50 -7.05 -26.94
CA VAL A 51 20.68 -6.96 -25.73
C VAL A 51 20.34 -5.50 -25.45
N ARG A 52 19.06 -5.15 -25.51
CA ARG A 52 18.53 -3.84 -25.08
C ARG A 52 17.80 -3.98 -23.75
N THR A 53 17.91 -2.98 -22.89
CA THR A 53 17.10 -2.93 -21.65
C THR A 53 15.90 -2.01 -21.88
N VAL A 54 14.69 -2.57 -21.78
CA VAL A 54 13.44 -1.79 -21.84
C VAL A 54 13.01 -1.48 -20.41
N THR A 55 12.75 -0.21 -20.14
CA THR A 55 12.29 0.26 -18.84
C THR A 55 10.78 0.54 -18.93
N LYS A 56 9.99 -0.12 -18.07
CA LYS A 56 8.56 0.11 -17.94
C LYS A 56 8.28 0.62 -16.53
N THR A 57 7.52 1.70 -16.43
CA THR A 57 6.99 2.19 -15.16
C THR A 57 5.61 1.61 -14.96
N VAL A 58 5.33 1.09 -13.76
CA VAL A 58 4.02 0.56 -13.36
C VAL A 58 3.59 1.22 -12.05
N GLN A 59 2.29 1.28 -11.80
CA GLN A 59 1.75 1.74 -10.53
C GLN A 59 2.21 0.81 -9.41
N ASN A 60 2.51 1.40 -8.27
CA ASN A 60 2.95 0.72 -7.06
C ASN A 60 2.00 1.10 -5.92
N ASP A 61 1.72 0.15 -5.04
CA ASP A 61 0.91 0.43 -3.88
C ASP A 61 1.67 1.36 -2.92
N SER A 62 0.97 2.38 -2.46
CA SER A 62 1.53 3.48 -1.68
C SER A 62 0.43 4.28 -1.02
N PHE A 63 0.63 4.65 0.25
CA PHE A 63 -0.21 5.62 0.96
C PHE A 63 -0.44 6.90 0.15
N PHE A 64 0.56 7.34 -0.63
CA PHE A 64 0.45 8.57 -1.42
C PHE A 64 -0.52 8.47 -2.61
N ASN A 65 -1.04 7.29 -2.93
CA ASN A 65 -2.14 7.14 -3.89
C ASN A 65 -3.41 7.84 -3.41
N PHE A 66 -3.59 7.99 -2.08
CA PHE A 66 -4.66 8.76 -1.44
C PHE A 66 -4.78 10.20 -1.95
N PHE A 67 -3.65 10.83 -2.32
CA PHE A 67 -3.65 12.20 -2.85
C PHE A 67 -3.95 12.25 -4.36
N SER A 68 -4.20 11.13 -5.00
CA SER A 68 -4.51 11.01 -6.42
C SER A 68 -5.74 10.11 -6.63
N PRO A 69 -6.90 10.48 -6.06
CA PRO A 69 -8.13 9.72 -6.22
C PRO A 69 -8.55 9.67 -7.70
N PRO A 70 -9.32 8.66 -8.11
CA PRO A 70 -9.81 8.53 -9.47
C PRO A 70 -10.66 9.75 -9.87
N VAL A 71 -10.53 10.17 -11.13
CA VAL A 71 -11.36 11.25 -11.69
C VAL A 71 -12.69 10.65 -12.12
N ILE A 72 -13.77 11.12 -11.52
CA ILE A 72 -15.14 10.75 -11.89
C ILE A 72 -15.61 11.76 -12.95
N PRO A 73 -15.98 11.32 -14.18
CA PRO A 73 -16.61 12.19 -15.17
C PRO A 73 -17.96 12.73 -14.66
N ASP A 74 -18.31 13.96 -15.04
CA ASP A 74 -19.55 14.62 -14.55
C ASP A 74 -20.84 13.95 -15.09
N ASP A 75 -20.75 13.12 -16.14
CA ASP A 75 -21.86 12.39 -16.77
C ASP A 75 -22.10 10.99 -16.18
N VAL A 76 -21.20 10.52 -15.31
CA VAL A 76 -21.33 9.22 -14.63
C VAL A 76 -22.15 9.42 -13.35
N ASN A 77 -23.34 8.80 -13.31
CA ASN A 77 -24.11 8.67 -12.09
C ASN A 77 -23.69 7.42 -11.30
N GLU A 78 -24.10 7.33 -10.03
CA GLU A 78 -23.73 6.25 -9.12
C GLU A 78 -24.09 4.86 -9.66
N ALA A 79 -25.26 4.74 -10.30
CA ALA A 79 -25.73 3.50 -10.93
C ALA A 79 -24.83 3.01 -12.08
N ASN A 80 -24.13 3.90 -12.77
CA ASN A 80 -23.23 3.57 -13.89
C ASN A 80 -21.74 3.66 -13.51
N MET A 81 -21.43 3.98 -12.25
CA MET A 81 -20.05 4.05 -11.79
C MET A 81 -19.44 2.65 -11.73
N ASP A 82 -18.19 2.51 -12.17
CA ASP A 82 -17.44 1.26 -12.05
C ASP A 82 -17.32 0.84 -10.57
N GLU A 83 -17.47 -0.45 -10.28
CA GLU A 83 -17.32 -1.00 -8.93
C GLU A 83 -15.91 -0.79 -8.37
N GLU A 84 -14.87 -0.86 -9.21
CA GLU A 84 -13.49 -0.58 -8.78
C GLU A 84 -13.35 0.89 -8.35
N ILE A 85 -13.97 1.82 -9.08
CA ILE A 85 -13.97 3.25 -8.73
C ILE A 85 -14.73 3.48 -7.43
N ARG A 86 -15.91 2.85 -7.26
CA ARG A 86 -16.69 2.92 -6.02
C ARG A 86 -15.87 2.44 -4.82
N ASN A 87 -15.21 1.29 -4.93
CA ASN A 87 -14.39 0.74 -3.85
C ASN A 87 -13.23 1.65 -3.47
N ILE A 88 -12.55 2.27 -4.46
CA ILE A 88 -11.47 3.23 -4.19
C ILE A 88 -12.01 4.47 -3.45
N LEU A 89 -13.14 5.03 -3.87
CA LEU A 89 -13.73 6.21 -3.24
C LEU A 89 -14.18 5.93 -1.80
N THR A 90 -14.79 4.77 -1.57
CA THR A 90 -15.16 4.31 -0.22
C THR A 90 -13.92 4.18 0.66
N SER A 91 -12.87 3.52 0.17
CA SER A 91 -11.61 3.37 0.92
C SER A 91 -10.96 4.73 1.22
N ASP A 92 -10.91 5.65 0.25
CA ASP A 92 -10.40 7.00 0.45
C ASP A 92 -11.22 7.75 1.52
N PHE A 93 -12.54 7.58 1.53
CA PHE A 93 -13.36 8.21 2.56
C PHE A 93 -13.11 7.62 3.94
N GLU A 94 -13.03 6.31 4.07
CA GLU A 94 -12.74 5.64 5.35
C GLU A 94 -11.41 6.10 5.92
N ILE A 95 -10.36 6.12 5.10
CA ILE A 95 -9.02 6.61 5.49
C ILE A 95 -9.11 8.09 5.91
N GLY A 96 -9.75 8.93 5.11
CA GLY A 96 -9.89 10.36 5.40
C GLY A 96 -10.69 10.61 6.69
N HIS A 97 -11.76 9.85 6.90
CA HIS A 97 -12.59 9.90 8.09
C HIS A 97 -11.80 9.46 9.33
N TYR A 98 -11.07 8.35 9.24
CA TYR A 98 -10.24 7.85 10.33
C TYR A 98 -9.15 8.85 10.72
N ILE A 99 -8.46 9.44 9.74
CA ILE A 99 -7.47 10.48 10.00
C ILE A 99 -8.12 11.68 10.70
N ARG A 100 -9.29 12.14 10.23
CA ARG A 100 -9.98 13.31 10.77
C ARG A 100 -10.53 13.09 12.18
N GLU A 101 -11.22 11.97 12.41
CA GLU A 101 -11.97 11.73 13.64
C GLU A 101 -11.17 11.00 14.72
N ARG A 102 -10.21 10.15 14.34
CA ARG A 102 -9.43 9.36 15.30
C ARG A 102 -7.99 9.86 15.43
N ILE A 103 -7.24 9.92 14.32
CA ILE A 103 -5.81 10.24 14.38
C ILE A 103 -5.56 11.67 14.82
N ILE A 104 -6.16 12.68 14.15
CA ILE A 104 -5.87 14.09 14.42
C ILE A 104 -6.19 14.48 15.88
N PRO A 105 -7.35 14.14 16.46
CA PRO A 105 -7.67 14.53 17.83
C PRO A 105 -6.80 13.86 18.89
N ARG A 106 -6.31 12.64 18.63
CA ARG A 106 -5.56 11.80 19.58
C ARG A 106 -4.13 11.52 19.11
N ALA A 107 -3.55 12.39 18.29
CA ALA A 107 -2.27 12.13 17.61
C ALA A 107 -1.13 11.77 18.57
N ALA A 108 -1.07 12.39 19.75
CA ALA A 108 -0.07 12.08 20.77
C ALA A 108 -0.21 10.64 21.29
N LEU A 109 -1.45 10.17 21.50
CA LEU A 109 -1.74 8.82 21.99
C LEU A 109 -1.46 7.76 20.91
N TYR A 110 -1.75 8.06 19.64
CA TYR A 110 -1.36 7.18 18.52
C TYR A 110 0.16 7.13 18.33
N PHE A 111 0.88 8.20 18.67
CA PHE A 111 2.33 8.24 18.62
C PHE A 111 2.97 7.43 19.77
N THR A 112 2.40 7.48 20.97
CA THR A 112 2.91 6.72 22.13
C THR A 112 2.48 5.25 22.11
N GLY A 113 1.36 4.92 21.46
CA GLY A 113 0.77 3.59 21.45
C GLY A 113 -0.44 3.45 22.38
N ASP A 114 -0.67 4.39 23.29
CA ASP A 114 -1.75 4.33 24.28
C ASP A 114 -3.16 4.36 23.65
N ALA A 115 -3.30 4.80 22.40
CA ALA A 115 -4.59 4.78 21.68
C ALA A 115 -4.92 3.42 21.06
N THR A 116 -3.98 2.48 20.99
CA THR A 116 -4.19 1.15 20.40
C THR A 116 -4.52 0.08 21.42
N GLU A 117 -4.35 0.34 22.72
CA GLU A 117 -4.51 -0.66 23.78
C GLU A 117 -5.96 -0.80 24.30
N ASP A 118 -6.85 0.14 24.00
CA ASP A 118 -8.21 0.17 24.60
C ASP A 118 -9.32 -0.45 23.73
N ASP A 119 -9.08 -0.79 22.46
CA ASP A 119 -10.10 -1.37 21.55
C ASP A 119 -10.00 -2.91 21.43
N ASP A 120 -8.99 -3.57 22.05
CA ASP A 120 -8.71 -5.03 21.90
C ASP A 120 -8.75 -5.83 23.23
N PHE A 121 -9.45 -5.37 24.28
CA PHE A 121 -9.71 -6.22 25.47
C PHE A 121 -11.01 -7.05 25.30
N GLU A 122 -11.01 -7.98 24.34
CA GLU A 122 -11.76 -9.23 24.47
C GLU A 122 -10.85 -10.25 25.17
N GLU A 123 -11.01 -10.34 26.49
CA GLU A 123 -10.69 -11.45 27.40
C GLU A 123 -10.08 -12.72 26.75
N GLU A 124 -8.78 -12.73 26.52
CA GLU A 124 -8.02 -13.98 26.32
C GLU A 124 -7.49 -14.39 27.70
N GLU A 125 -8.28 -15.21 28.40
CA GLU A 125 -7.84 -15.93 29.60
C GLU A 125 -6.54 -16.67 29.28
N ALA A 126 -5.45 -16.17 29.87
CA ALA A 126 -4.15 -16.80 29.82
C ALA A 126 -4.18 -18.10 30.64
N ASP A 127 -4.57 -19.21 30.02
CA ASP A 127 -4.19 -20.54 30.50
C ASP A 127 -2.72 -20.78 30.11
N GLU A 128 -1.83 -20.40 31.03
CA GLU A 128 -0.46 -20.90 31.09
C GLU A 128 -0.52 -22.42 31.30
N ASP A 129 -0.19 -23.20 30.26
CA ASP A 129 0.39 -24.53 30.48
C ASP A 129 1.64 -24.69 29.62
N ASP A 130 2.74 -24.66 30.35
CA ASP A 130 4.12 -24.96 29.99
C ASP A 130 4.22 -26.43 29.52
N GLU A 131 5.01 -26.71 28.47
CA GLU A 131 5.88 -27.90 28.42
C GLU A 131 6.70 -27.96 27.11
N GLU A 132 7.98 -27.61 27.31
CA GLU A 132 9.21 -28.27 26.86
C GLU A 132 9.68 -28.29 25.38
N GLU A 133 10.95 -27.91 25.28
CA GLU A 133 11.87 -27.90 24.14
C GLU A 133 12.09 -29.28 23.50
N GLU A 134 12.27 -29.34 22.18
CA GLU A 134 13.35 -30.15 21.60
C GLU A 134 13.99 -29.43 20.40
N GLU A 135 15.32 -29.27 20.49
CA GLU A 135 16.20 -28.75 19.46
C GLU A 135 16.42 -29.76 18.33
N GLU A 136 16.39 -29.31 17.07
CA GLU A 136 17.12 -29.96 15.98
C GLU A 136 17.72 -28.88 15.06
N THR A 137 19.02 -28.63 15.25
CA THR A 137 19.83 -27.80 14.36
C THR A 137 20.30 -28.62 13.17
N ASP A 138 19.69 -28.44 11.99
CA ASP A 138 20.26 -28.89 10.72
C ASP A 138 20.67 -27.68 9.88
N SER A 139 21.95 -27.28 10.01
CA SER A 139 22.59 -26.25 9.18
C SER A 139 23.57 -26.93 8.23
N ASP A 140 23.02 -27.44 7.13
CA ASP A 140 23.77 -27.88 5.96
C ASP A 140 24.70 -26.80 5.38
N GLY A 141 26.00 -27.10 5.43
CA GLY A 141 26.93 -26.96 4.29
C GLY A 141 27.30 -25.55 3.79
N GLN A 142 28.35 -24.95 4.36
CA GLN A 142 29.15 -23.92 3.69
C GLN A 142 29.79 -24.47 2.39
N PRO A 143 29.72 -23.77 1.24
CA PRO A 143 30.68 -23.98 0.16
C PRO A 143 31.95 -23.16 0.43
N GLU A 144 33.07 -23.86 0.65
CA GLU A 144 34.41 -23.27 0.64
C GLU A 144 34.71 -22.62 -0.73
N LEU A 145 34.89 -21.30 -0.73
CA LEU A 145 35.55 -20.59 -1.82
C LEU A 145 37.06 -20.60 -1.59
N SER A 146 37.73 -21.62 -2.13
CA SER A 146 39.18 -21.62 -2.29
C SER A 146 39.59 -20.56 -3.33
N PHE A 147 40.03 -19.38 -2.87
CA PHE A 147 40.75 -18.46 -3.74
C PHE A 147 42.21 -18.90 -3.83
N GLY A 148 42.53 -19.47 -4.99
CA GLY A 148 43.87 -19.88 -5.39
C GLY A 148 44.86 -18.72 -5.40
N SER A 149 46.09 -19.06 -5.04
CA SER A 149 47.27 -18.20 -4.99
C SER A 149 47.54 -17.50 -6.33
N ILE A 150 47.66 -16.18 -6.32
CA ILE A 150 48.34 -15.42 -7.37
C ILE A 150 49.64 -14.84 -6.80
N LYS A 151 50.73 -15.32 -7.41
CA LYS A 151 52.11 -14.94 -7.17
C LYS A 151 52.30 -13.45 -7.48
N LYS A 152 53.03 -12.74 -6.63
CA LYS A 152 53.64 -11.46 -6.99
C LYS A 152 54.87 -11.76 -7.86
N GLU A 153 54.87 -11.26 -9.09
CA GLU A 153 56.07 -11.15 -9.92
C GLU A 153 56.66 -9.75 -9.76
N ASP A 154 57.99 -9.70 -9.71
CA ASP A 154 58.84 -8.51 -9.59
C ASP A 154 58.76 -7.60 -10.83
N SER A 155 58.61 -6.29 -10.59
CA SER A 155 59.29 -5.17 -11.30
C SER A 155 59.02 -3.85 -10.59
#